data_AF-A0A229S3V3-F1
#
_entry.id   AF-A0A229S3V3-F1
#
_cell.length_a   1.000
_cell.length_b   1.000
_cell.length_c   1.000
_cell.angle_alpha   90.00
_cell.angle_beta   90.00
_cell.angle_gamma   90.00
#
_symmetry.space_group_name_H-M   'P 1'
#
loop_
_entity.id
_entity.type
_entity.pdbx_description
1 polymer ?
#
loop_
_entity_poly.entity_id
_entity_poly.type
_entity_poly.pdbx_seq_one_letter_code
_entity_poly.pdbx_strand_id
1 'polypeptide(L)'
;MTALPRGGRPAEALLTVEATIDDRWRLFLAEYGVTTGGKEESDLAEMVLADTSAFEWRVVDAALDRLRCASCGDGLGSGPTGCGQCDQANGFRFAAIETDRPATPPGTEHGLRVATAVARTRHRYGARARCGFELGLPGLLAGELPSTTQAQAYRAAINKLTEEECERVTSFEEVAEVSSRRVR
;
A
#
# COMPACT_ATOMS: atom_id res chain seq x y z
N MET A 1 3.72 18.02 -2.66
CA MET A 1 4.90 17.23 -2.24
C MET A 1 4.39 16.11 -1.36
N THR A 2 4.16 14.94 -1.95
CA THR A 2 3.77 13.73 -1.20
C THR A 2 4.93 13.42 -0.27
N ALA A 3 4.73 13.57 1.04
CA ALA A 3 5.72 13.11 2.01
C ALA A 3 5.95 11.63 1.70
N LEU A 4 7.16 11.31 1.23
CA LEU A 4 7.64 9.94 1.14
C LEU A 4 7.26 9.21 2.45
N PRO A 5 6.99 7.91 2.40
CA PRO A 5 6.73 7.16 3.63
C PRO A 5 7.84 7.50 4.64
N ARG A 6 7.44 7.57 5.90
CA ARG A 6 8.32 7.46 7.07
C ARG A 6 9.64 6.77 6.71
N GLY A 7 10.77 7.44 6.97
CA GLY A 7 12.09 6.96 6.57
C GLY A 7 12.50 5.64 7.25
N GLY A 8 13.69 5.14 6.92
CA GLY A 8 14.21 3.87 7.45
C GLY A 8 13.60 2.65 6.79
N ARG A 9 13.51 1.54 7.53
CA ARG A 9 13.04 0.24 7.02
C ARG A 9 11.65 0.27 6.36
N PRO A 10 10.65 1.04 6.85
CA PRO A 10 9.35 1.17 6.18
C PRO A 10 9.47 1.71 4.74
N ALA A 11 10.31 2.73 4.52
CA ALA A 11 10.52 3.31 3.20
C ALA A 11 11.24 2.32 2.26
N GLU A 12 12.27 1.62 2.74
CA GLU A 12 12.97 0.58 1.98
C GLU A 12 12.03 -0.58 1.59
N ALA A 13 11.17 -1.00 2.52
CA ALA A 13 10.16 -2.02 2.26
C ALA A 13 9.15 -1.56 1.21
N LEU A 14 8.67 -0.30 1.28
CA LEU A 14 7.76 0.22 0.27
C LEU A 14 8.40 0.21 -1.13
N LEU A 15 9.64 0.72 -1.26
CA LEU A 15 10.36 0.71 -2.53
C LEU A 15 10.52 -0.70 -3.10
N THR A 16 10.77 -1.68 -2.22
CA THR A 16 10.85 -3.09 -2.63
C THR A 16 9.49 -3.60 -3.13
N VAL A 17 8.40 -3.29 -2.43
CA VAL A 17 7.06 -3.67 -2.87
C VAL A 17 6.69 -3.01 -4.20
N GLU A 18 6.99 -1.72 -4.37
CA GLU A 18 6.78 -0.99 -5.61
C GLU A 18 7.54 -1.63 -6.78
N ALA A 19 8.79 -2.05 -6.57
CA ALA A 19 9.52 -2.81 -7.56
C ALA A 19 8.84 -4.14 -7.91
N THR A 20 8.23 -4.85 -6.94
CA THR A 20 7.48 -6.09 -7.25
C THR A 20 6.19 -5.83 -8.04
N ILE A 21 5.57 -4.66 -7.86
CA ILE A 21 4.39 -4.23 -8.63
C ILE A 21 4.80 -3.98 -10.09
N ASP A 22 5.87 -3.24 -10.30
CA ASP A 22 6.41 -2.99 -11.64
C ASP A 22 6.87 -4.28 -12.34
N ASP A 23 7.54 -5.18 -11.61
CA ASP A 23 7.97 -6.48 -12.14
C ASP A 23 6.77 -7.34 -12.56
N ARG A 24 5.73 -7.39 -11.73
CA ARG A 24 4.52 -8.15 -12.07
C ARG A 24 3.83 -7.57 -13.30
N TRP A 25 3.80 -6.25 -13.44
CA TRP A 25 3.25 -5.60 -14.62
C TRP A 25 4.03 -5.94 -15.88
N ARG A 26 5.37 -5.90 -15.85
CA ARG A 26 6.20 -6.28 -17.01
C ARG A 26 5.93 -7.72 -17.45
N LEU A 27 5.75 -8.64 -16.51
CA LEU A 27 5.38 -10.02 -16.82
C LEU A 27 3.98 -10.10 -17.44
N PHE A 28 3.01 -9.38 -16.87
CA PHE A 28 1.65 -9.33 -17.39
C PHE A 28 1.61 -8.75 -18.82
N LEU A 29 2.36 -7.70 -19.11
CA LEU A 29 2.48 -7.17 -20.48
C LEU A 29 3.04 -8.23 -21.45
N ALA A 30 4.06 -8.97 -21.03
CA ALA A 30 4.67 -10.02 -21.85
C ALA A 30 3.69 -11.18 -22.12
N GLU A 31 2.85 -11.56 -21.15
CA GLU A 31 1.79 -12.57 -21.32
C GLU A 31 0.79 -12.18 -22.44
N TYR A 32 0.53 -10.88 -22.62
CA TYR A 32 -0.35 -10.34 -23.66
C TYR A 32 0.39 -9.85 -24.92
N GLY A 33 1.72 -9.99 -24.97
CA GLY A 33 2.54 -9.55 -26.11
C GLY A 33 2.59 -8.02 -26.28
N VAL A 34 2.33 -7.25 -25.24
CA VAL A 34 2.27 -5.77 -25.26
C VAL A 34 3.63 -5.18 -24.88
N THR A 35 4.05 -4.13 -25.59
CA THR A 35 5.27 -3.37 -25.26
C THR A 35 4.99 -2.18 -24.34
N THR A 36 5.92 -1.88 -23.43
CA THR A 36 5.85 -0.73 -22.52
C THR A 36 5.87 0.61 -23.26
N GLY A 37 5.12 1.60 -22.77
CA GLY A 37 5.10 2.99 -23.20
C GLY A 37 4.12 3.29 -24.34
N GLY A 38 3.42 2.28 -24.87
CA GLY A 38 2.50 2.41 -26.00
C GLY A 38 1.04 2.58 -25.58
N LYS A 39 0.19 2.93 -26.55
CA LYS A 39 -1.28 2.98 -26.36
C LYS A 39 -1.85 1.62 -25.90
N GLU A 40 -1.31 0.52 -26.42
CA GLU A 40 -1.74 -0.84 -26.06
C GLU A 40 -1.57 -1.13 -24.57
N GLU A 41 -0.54 -0.55 -23.92
CA GLU A 41 -0.36 -0.67 -22.47
C GLU A 41 -1.47 0.06 -21.70
N SER A 42 -1.85 1.26 -22.14
CA SER A 42 -2.97 2.00 -21.53
C SER A 42 -4.29 1.26 -21.74
N ASP A 43 -4.55 0.75 -22.94
CA ASP A 43 -5.77 -0.01 -23.24
C ASP A 43 -5.85 -1.29 -22.38
N LEU A 44 -4.70 -1.96 -22.15
CA LEU A 44 -4.61 -3.12 -21.26
C LEU A 44 -4.80 -2.73 -19.78
N ALA A 45 -4.27 -1.60 -19.33
CA ALA A 45 -4.52 -1.09 -17.98
C ALA A 45 -6.00 -0.76 -17.76
N GLU A 46 -6.67 -0.15 -18.75
CA GLU A 46 -8.11 0.11 -18.71
C GLU A 46 -8.93 -1.19 -18.61
N MET A 47 -8.53 -2.24 -19.35
CA MET A 47 -9.16 -3.56 -19.27
C MET A 47 -9.02 -4.18 -17.87
N VAL A 48 -7.84 -4.08 -17.25
CA VAL A 48 -7.63 -4.56 -15.87
C VAL A 48 -8.54 -3.85 -14.88
N LEU A 49 -8.71 -2.54 -15.01
CA LEU A 49 -9.54 -1.77 -14.09
C LEU A 49 -11.05 -1.90 -14.33
N ALA A 50 -11.45 -2.34 -15.53
CA ALA A 50 -12.85 -2.63 -15.83
C ALA A 50 -13.41 -3.80 -14.98
N ASP A 51 -12.56 -4.78 -14.64
CA ASP A 51 -12.89 -5.84 -13.69
C ASP A 51 -11.69 -6.21 -12.82
N THR A 52 -11.45 -5.38 -11.79
CA THR A 52 -10.37 -5.62 -10.83
C THR A 52 -10.41 -6.99 -10.15
N SER A 53 -11.59 -7.63 -10.06
CA SER A 53 -11.74 -8.91 -9.36
C SER A 53 -11.19 -10.11 -10.12
N ALA A 54 -10.90 -9.94 -11.41
CA ALA A 54 -10.30 -10.96 -12.25
C ALA A 54 -8.76 -11.00 -12.16
N PHE A 55 -8.13 -10.02 -11.50
CA PHE A 55 -6.67 -9.83 -11.54
C PHE A 55 -6.04 -9.83 -10.15
N GLU A 56 -4.79 -10.27 -10.08
CA GLU A 56 -3.98 -10.15 -8.88
C GLU A 56 -3.72 -8.70 -8.53
N TRP A 57 -3.68 -8.40 -7.23
CA TRP A 57 -3.61 -7.03 -6.78
C TRP A 57 -2.41 -6.22 -7.29
N ARG A 58 -1.25 -6.85 -7.49
CA ARG A 58 -0.07 -6.15 -8.04
C ARG A 58 -0.30 -5.72 -9.49
N VAL A 59 -1.06 -6.50 -10.27
CA VAL A 59 -1.47 -6.12 -11.63
C VAL A 59 -2.45 -4.94 -11.58
N VAL A 60 -3.42 -4.98 -10.67
CA VAL A 60 -4.39 -3.88 -10.48
C VAL A 60 -3.70 -2.59 -10.02
N ASP A 61 -2.81 -2.67 -9.04
CA ASP A 61 -2.06 -1.51 -8.54
C ASP A 61 -1.13 -0.93 -9.61
N ALA A 62 -0.49 -1.77 -10.43
CA ALA A 62 0.31 -1.32 -11.55
C ALA A 62 -0.55 -0.67 -12.66
N ALA A 63 -1.74 -1.22 -12.95
CA ALA A 63 -2.65 -0.63 -13.94
C ALA A 63 -3.10 0.77 -13.52
N LEU A 64 -3.37 0.99 -12.22
CA LEU A 64 -3.66 2.32 -11.68
C LEU A 64 -2.52 3.32 -11.94
N ASP A 65 -1.25 2.88 -11.85
CA ASP A 65 -0.08 3.74 -12.12
C ASP A 65 0.05 4.20 -13.57
N ARG A 66 -0.56 3.48 -14.52
CA ARG A 66 -0.50 3.81 -15.95
C ARG A 66 -1.57 4.79 -16.39
N LEU A 67 -2.57 5.05 -15.55
CA LEU A 67 -3.73 5.84 -15.91
C LEU A 67 -3.80 7.15 -15.10
N ARG A 68 -4.33 8.18 -15.74
CA ARG A 68 -4.60 9.47 -15.11
C ARG A 68 -6.09 9.65 -14.90
N CYS A 69 -6.46 10.29 -13.81
CA CYS A 69 -7.84 10.67 -13.55
C CYS A 69 -8.25 11.81 -14.49
N ALA A 70 -9.33 11.61 -15.26
CA ALA A 70 -9.85 12.62 -16.16
C ALA A 70 -10.45 13.83 -15.42
N SER A 71 -10.81 13.69 -14.14
CA SER A 71 -11.40 14.76 -13.34
C SER A 71 -10.36 15.67 -12.67
N CYS A 72 -9.30 15.12 -12.07
CA CYS A 72 -8.31 15.92 -11.33
C CYS A 72 -6.92 15.95 -11.97
N GLY A 73 -6.65 15.14 -12.99
CA GLY A 73 -5.37 15.09 -13.70
C GLY A 73 -4.24 14.31 -13.01
N ASP A 74 -4.41 13.96 -11.73
CA ASP A 74 -3.47 13.11 -10.98
C ASP A 74 -3.48 11.65 -11.48
N GLY A 75 -2.57 10.82 -10.96
CA GLY A 75 -2.65 9.37 -11.11
C GLY A 75 -4.00 8.84 -10.61
N LEU A 76 -4.57 7.88 -11.34
CA LEU A 76 -5.88 7.34 -10.99
C LEU A 76 -5.83 6.67 -9.61
N GLY A 77 -6.73 7.07 -8.71
CA GLY A 77 -6.74 6.59 -7.33
C GLY A 77 -5.81 7.35 -6.36
N SER A 78 -4.89 8.17 -6.85
CA SER A 78 -3.97 8.96 -6.02
C SER A 78 -4.41 10.41 -5.80
N GLY A 79 -5.44 10.88 -6.52
CA GLY A 79 -5.94 12.25 -6.42
C GLY A 79 -6.51 12.64 -5.04
N PRO A 80 -6.91 13.90 -4.86
CA PRO A 80 -7.41 14.42 -3.58
C PRO A 80 -8.66 13.67 -3.10
N THR A 81 -8.83 13.60 -1.78
CA THR A 81 -10.06 13.07 -1.17
C THR A 81 -11.28 13.87 -1.65
N GLY A 82 -12.35 13.18 -2.05
CA GLY A 82 -13.55 13.79 -2.61
C GLY A 82 -13.56 13.85 -4.14
N CYS A 83 -12.47 13.49 -4.81
CA CYS A 83 -12.50 13.24 -6.26
C CYS A 83 -13.19 11.90 -6.53
N GLY A 84 -14.43 11.92 -7.03
CA GLY A 84 -15.25 10.72 -7.20
C GLY A 84 -14.58 9.59 -8.01
N GLN A 85 -13.87 9.91 -9.09
CA GLN A 85 -13.14 8.90 -9.89
C GLN A 85 -11.96 8.29 -9.10
N CYS A 86 -11.17 9.11 -8.41
CA CYS A 86 -10.06 8.60 -7.60
C CYS A 86 -10.55 7.82 -6.39
N ASP A 87 -11.62 8.27 -5.74
CA ASP A 87 -12.21 7.59 -4.59
C ASP A 87 -12.76 6.21 -5.00
N GLN A 88 -13.43 6.15 -6.15
CA GLN A 88 -13.93 4.89 -6.73
C GLN A 88 -12.78 3.94 -7.11
N ALA A 89 -11.79 4.42 -7.87
CA ALA A 89 -10.65 3.60 -8.28
C ALA A 89 -9.85 3.07 -7.08
N ASN A 90 -9.62 3.93 -6.07
CA ASN A 90 -8.98 3.50 -4.83
C ASN A 90 -9.83 2.49 -4.04
N GLY A 91 -11.16 2.57 -4.10
CA GLY A 91 -12.06 1.61 -3.47
C GLY A 91 -12.07 0.26 -4.18
N PHE A 92 -12.17 0.25 -5.52
CA PHE A 92 -12.24 -1.00 -6.29
C PHE A 92 -10.96 -1.81 -6.31
N ARG A 93 -9.79 -1.18 -6.06
CA ARG A 93 -8.53 -1.93 -5.89
C ARG A 93 -8.62 -3.02 -4.81
N PHE A 94 -9.56 -2.91 -3.85
CA PHE A 94 -9.77 -3.89 -2.80
C PHE A 94 -10.57 -5.13 -3.21
N ALA A 95 -11.11 -5.17 -4.43
CA ALA A 95 -11.72 -6.37 -5.00
C ALA A 95 -10.72 -7.32 -5.68
N ALA A 96 -9.46 -6.88 -5.86
CA ALA A 96 -8.43 -7.66 -6.53
C ALA A 96 -8.09 -8.97 -5.79
N ILE A 97 -7.63 -9.96 -6.55
CA ILE A 97 -7.26 -11.27 -6.02
C ILE A 97 -6.00 -11.15 -5.16
N GLU A 98 -6.06 -11.74 -3.97
CA GLU A 98 -4.96 -11.86 -3.04
C GLU A 98 -4.56 -13.34 -2.96
N THR A 99 -3.38 -13.66 -3.49
CA THR A 99 -2.81 -15.00 -3.39
C THR A 99 -1.59 -14.94 -2.51
N ASP A 100 -1.69 -15.47 -1.29
CA ASP A 100 -0.57 -15.50 -0.36
C ASP A 100 0.63 -16.26 -0.95
N ARG A 101 1.84 -15.72 -0.70
CA ARG A 101 3.08 -16.37 -1.12
C ARG A 101 3.25 -17.72 -0.41
N PRO A 102 3.90 -18.71 -1.05
CA PRO A 102 4.16 -19.99 -0.42
C PRO A 102 4.82 -19.85 0.95
N ALA A 103 4.39 -20.67 1.91
CA ALA A 103 4.89 -20.69 3.30
C ALA A 103 4.65 -19.40 4.12
N THR A 104 3.81 -18.47 3.66
CA THR A 104 3.37 -17.32 4.47
C THR A 104 2.03 -17.62 5.16
N PRO A 105 1.74 -17.02 6.32
CA PRO A 105 0.43 -17.13 6.96
C PRO A 105 -0.69 -16.59 6.04
N PRO A 106 -1.90 -17.16 6.08
CA PRO A 106 -3.03 -16.62 5.34
C PRO A 106 -3.32 -15.15 5.68
N GLY A 107 -3.54 -14.32 4.67
CA GLY A 107 -3.81 -12.88 4.79
C GLY A 107 -2.55 -11.99 4.84
N THR A 108 -1.36 -12.54 4.58
CA THR A 108 -0.12 -11.75 4.51
C THR A 108 -0.15 -10.80 3.31
N GLU A 109 -0.60 -11.27 2.15
CA GLU A 109 -0.73 -10.43 0.95
C GLU A 109 -1.84 -9.40 1.09
N HIS A 110 -2.92 -9.73 1.80
CA HIS A 110 -3.93 -8.75 2.20
C HIS A 110 -3.30 -7.61 3.01
N GLY A 111 -2.55 -7.95 4.07
CA GLY A 111 -1.86 -6.97 4.89
C GLY A 111 -0.88 -6.11 4.08
N LEU A 112 -0.08 -6.75 3.22
CA LEU A 112 0.92 -6.07 2.39
C LEU A 112 0.27 -5.07 1.43
N ARG A 113 -0.81 -5.46 0.77
CA ARG A 113 -1.57 -4.61 -0.14
C ARG A 113 -2.22 -3.43 0.57
N VAL A 114 -2.90 -3.67 1.70
CA VAL A 114 -3.51 -2.60 2.49
C VAL A 114 -2.44 -1.60 2.95
N ALA A 115 -1.33 -2.10 3.47
CA ALA A 115 -0.24 -1.24 3.94
C ALA A 115 0.39 -0.41 2.80
N THR A 116 0.54 -1.01 1.62
CA THR A 116 1.04 -0.33 0.42
C THR A 116 0.08 0.76 -0.05
N ALA A 117 -1.23 0.48 -0.09
CA ALA A 117 -2.25 1.48 -0.45
C ALA A 117 -2.24 2.67 0.52
N VAL A 118 -2.12 2.40 1.82
CA VAL A 118 -1.99 3.45 2.85
C VAL A 118 -0.74 4.29 2.66
N ALA A 119 0.41 3.66 2.41
CA ALA A 119 1.68 4.34 2.22
C ALA A 119 1.70 5.19 0.94
N ARG A 120 1.06 4.73 -0.14
CA ARG A 120 0.98 5.46 -1.43
C ARG A 120 -0.03 6.61 -1.41
N THR A 121 -1.04 6.55 -0.55
CA THR A 121 -2.11 7.55 -0.49
C THR A 121 -2.26 8.14 0.91
N ARG A 122 -1.14 8.53 1.51
CA ARG A 122 -1.04 8.99 2.90
C ARG A 122 -2.08 10.05 3.28
N HIS A 123 -2.42 10.96 2.36
CA HIS A 123 -3.40 12.04 2.58
C HIS A 123 -4.82 11.54 2.86
N ARG A 124 -5.12 10.27 2.56
CA ARG A 124 -6.42 9.63 2.80
C ARG A 124 -6.54 9.02 4.20
N TYR A 125 -5.45 8.96 4.96
CA TYR A 125 -5.39 8.22 6.22
C TYR A 125 -4.84 9.07 7.38
N GLY A 126 -5.43 8.91 8.57
CA GLY A 126 -4.93 9.56 9.79
C GLY A 126 -3.54 9.07 10.21
N ALA A 127 -2.78 9.91 10.93
CA ALA A 127 -1.38 9.64 11.29
C ALA A 127 -1.17 8.29 12.01
N ARG A 128 -2.10 7.89 12.88
CA ARG A 128 -2.03 6.61 13.61
C ARG A 128 -2.23 5.39 12.71
N ALA A 129 -3.14 5.46 11.74
CA ALA A 129 -3.36 4.39 10.78
C ALA A 129 -2.13 4.22 9.89
N ARG A 130 -1.61 5.34 9.36
CA ARG A 130 -0.34 5.38 8.62
C ARG A 130 0.79 4.76 9.43
N CYS A 131 0.91 5.12 10.70
CA CYS A 131 1.90 4.55 11.62
C CYS A 131 1.83 3.02 11.70
N GLY A 132 0.68 2.45 12.02
CA GLY A 132 0.57 1.00 12.14
C GLY A 132 0.87 0.25 10.84
N PHE A 133 0.31 0.72 9.72
CA PHE A 133 0.46 0.04 8.43
C PHE A 133 1.88 0.20 7.85
N GLU A 134 2.44 1.41 7.86
CA GLU A 134 3.80 1.64 7.34
C GLU A 134 4.85 0.87 8.15
N LEU A 135 4.74 0.85 9.49
CA LEU A 135 5.66 0.09 10.34
C LEU A 135 5.54 -1.43 10.15
N GLY A 136 4.38 -1.92 9.71
CA GLY A 136 4.15 -3.33 9.38
C GLY A 136 4.75 -3.77 8.05
N LEU A 137 5.03 -2.85 7.11
CA LEU A 137 5.50 -3.19 5.76
C LEU A 137 6.72 -4.12 5.74
N PRO A 138 7.80 -3.89 6.51
CA PRO A 138 8.98 -4.75 6.48
C PRO A 138 8.67 -6.20 6.86
N GLY A 139 7.85 -6.42 7.89
CA GLY A 139 7.45 -7.76 8.33
C GLY A 139 6.56 -8.45 7.30
N LEU A 140 5.55 -7.75 6.79
CA LEU A 140 4.66 -8.26 5.74
C LEU A 140 5.44 -8.64 4.47
N LEU A 141 6.40 -7.81 4.07
CA LEU A 141 7.29 -8.10 2.94
C LEU A 141 8.12 -9.36 3.19
N ALA A 142 8.62 -9.56 4.42
CA ALA A 142 9.34 -10.76 4.83
C ALA A 142 8.45 -12.01 4.99
N GLY A 143 7.12 -11.89 4.82
CA GLY A 143 6.20 -13.01 4.95
C GLY A 143 5.65 -13.22 6.37
N GLU A 144 5.82 -12.22 7.24
CA GLU A 144 5.35 -12.24 8.62
C GLU A 144 4.00 -11.52 8.73
N LEU A 145 3.06 -12.11 9.46
CA LEU A 145 1.78 -11.50 9.80
C LEU A 145 1.65 -11.41 11.33
N PRO A 146 1.45 -10.22 11.92
CA PRO A 146 1.25 -10.12 13.36
C PRO A 146 -0.02 -10.87 13.77
N SER A 147 0.06 -11.62 14.86
CA SER A 147 -1.13 -12.17 15.50
C SER A 147 -2.06 -11.05 15.97
N THR A 148 -3.34 -11.38 16.18
CA THR A 148 -4.34 -10.43 16.71
C THR A 148 -3.87 -9.76 17.99
N THR A 149 -3.26 -10.51 18.92
CA THR A 149 -2.72 -9.97 20.17
C THR A 149 -1.60 -8.97 19.93
N GLN A 150 -0.65 -9.28 19.02
CA GLN A 150 0.42 -8.35 18.64
C GLN A 150 -0.14 -7.08 17.99
N ALA A 151 -1.07 -7.23 17.04
CA ALA A 151 -1.69 -6.10 16.37
C ALA A 151 -2.44 -5.17 17.35
N GLN A 152 -3.14 -5.74 18.33
CA GLN A 152 -3.79 -4.99 19.40
C GLN A 152 -2.78 -4.27 20.31
N ALA A 153 -1.68 -4.92 20.67
CA ALA A 153 -0.61 -4.32 21.46
C ALA A 153 0.05 -3.14 20.73
N TYR A 154 0.38 -3.30 19.44
CA TYR A 154 0.90 -2.23 18.60
C TYR A 154 -0.07 -1.05 18.52
N ARG A 155 -1.35 -1.31 18.26
CA ARG A 155 -2.38 -0.28 18.22
C ARG A 155 -2.49 0.48 19.55
N ALA A 156 -2.47 -0.24 20.68
CA ALA A 156 -2.53 0.38 22.00
C ALA A 156 -1.31 1.27 22.29
N ALA A 157 -0.12 0.86 21.85
CA ALA A 157 1.09 1.66 21.98
C ALA A 157 1.06 2.90 21.08
N ILE A 158 0.68 2.76 19.81
CA ILE A 158 0.52 3.88 18.85
C ILE A 158 -0.50 4.91 19.36
N ASN A 159 -1.59 4.47 19.98
CA ASN A 159 -2.61 5.38 20.52
C ASN A 159 -2.08 6.31 21.63
N LYS A 160 -0.95 5.99 22.26
CA LYS A 160 -0.31 6.85 23.27
C LYS A 160 0.56 7.95 22.65
N LEU A 161 0.89 7.86 21.36
CA LEU A 161 1.69 8.85 20.65
C LEU A 161 0.80 10.01 20.17
N THR A 162 1.42 11.18 20.08
CA THR A 162 0.95 12.33 19.30
C THR A 162 1.06 12.04 17.80
N GLU A 163 0.40 12.85 16.97
CA GLU A 163 0.48 12.70 15.51
C GLU A 163 1.90 12.95 15.00
N GLU A 164 2.62 13.94 15.55
CA GLU A 164 4.01 14.21 15.18
C GLU A 164 4.94 13.04 15.54
N GLU A 165 4.81 12.47 16.75
CA GLU A 165 5.57 11.27 17.13
C GLU A 165 5.23 10.09 16.22
N CYS A 166 3.95 9.93 15.86
CA CYS A 166 3.54 8.91 14.89
C CYS A 166 4.29 9.09 13.58
N GLU A 167 4.47 10.29 13.04
CA GLU A 167 5.20 10.52 11.78
C GLU A 167 6.71 10.25 11.87
N ARG A 168 7.30 10.31 13.07
CA ARG A 168 8.76 10.23 13.25
C ARG A 168 9.30 8.83 13.49
N VAL A 169 8.57 7.99 14.22
CA VAL A 169 9.04 6.64 14.58
C VAL A 169 9.15 5.75 13.35
N THR A 170 10.20 4.93 13.27
CA THR A 170 10.52 4.09 12.10
C THR A 170 10.43 2.58 12.38
N SER A 171 10.14 2.19 13.63
CA SER A 171 9.98 0.80 14.05
C SER A 171 8.93 0.64 15.16
N PHE A 172 8.43 -0.58 15.38
CA PHE A 172 7.53 -0.86 16.52
C PHE A 172 8.27 -0.82 17.86
N GLU A 173 9.58 -1.08 17.87
CA GLU A 173 10.46 -0.94 19.02
C GLU A 173 10.52 0.53 19.48
N GLU A 174 10.72 1.47 18.56
CA GLU A 174 10.70 2.91 18.86
C GLU A 174 9.33 3.36 19.40
N VAL A 175 8.23 2.80 18.88
CA VAL A 175 6.88 3.07 19.42
C VAL A 175 6.78 2.61 20.88
N ALA A 176 7.30 1.42 21.21
CA ALA A 176 7.31 0.92 22.58
C ALA A 176 8.15 1.83 23.50
N GLU A 177 9.32 2.27 23.05
CA GLU A 177 10.17 3.21 23.81
C GLU A 177 9.47 4.54 24.08
N VAL A 178 8.94 5.19 23.05
CA VAL A 178 8.27 6.51 23.17
C VAL A 178 7.02 6.40 24.04
N SER A 179 6.21 5.36 23.84
CA SER A 179 4.97 5.18 24.60
C SER A 179 5.19 4.85 26.08
N SER A 180 6.29 4.18 26.42
CA SER A 180 6.63 3.83 27.81
C SER A 180 7.04 5.05 28.65
N ARG A 181 7.63 6.08 28.03
CA ARG A 181 8.04 7.34 28.70
C ARG A 181 6.87 8.13 29.27
N ARG A 182 5.64 7.86 28.83
CA ARG A 182 4.40 8.52 29.29
C ARG A 182 3.72 7.81 30.47
N VAL A 183 4.18 6.62 30.83
CA VAL A 183 3.65 5.84 31.96
C VAL A 183 4.49 6.08 33.23
N ARG A 184 5.58 6.87 33.14
CA ARG A 184 6.39 7.30 34.28
C ARG A 184 6.00 8.69 34.75
#